data_AF-A0A933QVW5-F1
#
_entry.id   AF-A0A933QVW5-F1
#
_cell.length_a   1.000
_cell.length_b   1.000
_cell.length_c   1.000
_cell.angle_alpha   90.00
_cell.angle_beta   90.00
_cell.angle_gamma   90.00
#
_symmetry.space_group_name_H-M   'P 1'
#
loop_
_entity.id
_entity.type
_entity.pdbx_description
1 polymer ?
#
loop_
_entity_poly.entity_id
_entity_poly.type
_entity_poly.pdbx_seq_one_letter_code
_entity_poly.pdbx_strand_id
1 'polypeptide(L)'
;MSQDDVVGPWSEDKLKLLGKYLEAYTKIMQNQSWCRNGYHYIDAFAGTGRPRARDEERYIDGSPRIALSIRNPFNSYTFIEKELWRVQHLQKLRDEFPGRDIRIEQDDCNHVITTKITPQIRYEKFNRGLIFLVLFHKSQTHGRRAS
;
A
#
# COMPACT_ATOMS: atom_id res chain seq x y z
N MET A 1 6.13 -24.32 -2.10
CA MET A 1 4.93 -23.74 -2.74
C MET A 1 4.81 -22.32 -2.25
N SER A 2 4.70 -21.31 -3.13
CA SER A 2 4.52 -19.92 -2.69
C SER A 2 3.09 -19.70 -2.20
N GLN A 3 2.95 -18.90 -1.13
CA GLN A 3 1.65 -18.38 -0.72
C GLN A 3 1.36 -17.12 -1.53
N ASP A 4 0.13 -17.01 -2.03
CA ASP A 4 -0.31 -15.86 -2.82
C ASP A 4 -1.61 -15.30 -2.24
N ASP A 5 -1.71 -13.97 -2.20
CA ASP A 5 -3.00 -13.30 -2.00
C ASP A 5 -3.85 -13.49 -3.26
N VAL A 6 -5.12 -13.91 -3.12
CA VAL A 6 -6.06 -13.99 -4.23
C VAL A 6 -7.15 -12.94 -4.10
N VAL A 7 -7.44 -12.24 -5.18
CA VAL A 7 -8.47 -11.18 -5.25
C VAL A 7 -9.42 -11.39 -6.43
N GLY A 8 -10.65 -10.87 -6.33
CA GLY A 8 -11.64 -10.93 -7.41
C GLY A 8 -11.84 -9.59 -8.13
N PRO A 9 -12.70 -9.54 -9.17
CA PRO A 9 -12.91 -8.37 -10.02
C PRO A 9 -13.17 -7.05 -9.28
N TRP A 10 -13.98 -7.11 -8.20
CA TRP A 10 -14.28 -5.95 -7.37
C TRP A 10 -13.03 -5.30 -6.74
N SER A 11 -12.03 -6.10 -6.39
CA SER A 11 -10.76 -5.58 -5.88
C SER A 11 -9.99 -4.84 -6.98
N GLU A 12 -10.04 -5.31 -8.23
CA GLU A 12 -9.38 -4.63 -9.36
C GLU A 12 -9.98 -3.26 -9.63
N ASP A 13 -11.31 -3.14 -9.58
CA ASP A 13 -11.98 -1.86 -9.81
C ASP A 13 -11.67 -0.85 -8.70
N LYS A 14 -11.59 -1.30 -7.44
CA LYS A 14 -11.11 -0.48 -6.34
C LYS A 14 -9.67 -0.02 -6.54
N LEU A 15 -8.80 -0.90 -7.01
CA LEU A 15 -7.39 -0.58 -7.27
C LEU A 15 -7.24 0.42 -8.42
N LYS A 16 -8.03 0.29 -9.50
CA LYS A 16 -8.12 1.28 -10.59
C LYS A 16 -8.60 2.63 -10.07
N LEU A 17 -9.64 2.65 -9.22
CA LEU A 17 -10.16 3.88 -8.63
C LEU A 17 -9.13 4.53 -7.70
N LEU A 18 -8.43 3.74 -6.89
CA LEU A 18 -7.34 4.20 -6.03
C LEU A 18 -6.26 4.92 -6.86
N GLY A 19 -5.79 4.32 -7.95
CA GLY A 19 -4.79 4.94 -8.82
C GLY A 19 -5.23 6.32 -9.34
N LYS A 20 -6.47 6.41 -9.86
CA LYS A 20 -7.05 7.69 -10.31
C LYS A 20 -7.13 8.72 -9.19
N TYR A 21 -7.52 8.29 -7.99
CA TYR A 21 -7.62 9.16 -6.83
C TYR A 21 -6.23 9.68 -6.38
N LEU A 22 -5.23 8.81 -6.31
CA LEU A 22 -3.87 9.19 -5.90
C LEU A 22 -3.22 10.16 -6.89
N GLU A 23 -3.42 9.98 -8.20
CA GLU A 23 -2.96 10.93 -9.23
C GLU A 23 -3.59 12.31 -9.06
N ALA A 24 -4.92 12.37 -8.84
CA ALA A 24 -5.61 13.62 -8.61
C ALA A 24 -5.15 14.30 -7.31
N TYR A 25 -5.03 13.52 -6.24
CA TYR A 25 -4.62 13.99 -4.92
C TYR A 25 -3.22 14.62 -4.95
N THR A 26 -2.23 13.88 -5.47
CA THR A 26 -0.84 14.34 -5.51
C THR A 26 -0.65 15.54 -6.44
N LYS A 27 -1.40 15.59 -7.56
CA LYS A 27 -1.43 16.76 -8.45
C LYS A 27 -1.93 18.04 -7.74
N ILE A 28 -2.86 17.91 -6.80
CA ILE A 28 -3.33 19.04 -5.97
C ILE A 28 -2.27 19.39 -4.93
N MET A 29 -1.76 18.37 -4.22
CA MET A 29 -0.84 18.53 -3.09
C MET A 29 0.50 19.17 -3.45
N GLN A 30 1.04 18.91 -4.64
CA GLN A 30 2.31 19.52 -5.09
C GLN A 30 2.28 21.06 -5.12
N ASN A 31 1.09 21.67 -5.22
CA ASN A 31 0.91 23.13 -5.26
C ASN A 31 0.49 23.73 -3.91
N GLN A 32 0.50 22.93 -2.83
CA GLN A 32 0.06 23.37 -1.51
C GLN A 32 1.24 23.84 -0.65
N SER A 33 1.52 25.15 -0.67
CA SER A 33 2.62 25.75 0.11
C SER A 33 2.49 25.55 1.63
N TRP A 34 1.27 25.36 2.13
CA TRP A 34 1.02 25.06 3.54
C TRP A 34 1.48 23.64 3.95
N CYS A 35 1.65 22.72 2.99
CA CYS A 35 2.11 21.35 3.21
C CYS A 35 3.62 21.19 2.93
N ARG A 36 4.41 22.21 3.30
CA ARG A 36 5.84 22.31 2.98
C ARG A 36 6.72 21.18 3.53
N ASN A 37 6.25 20.44 4.55
CA ASN A 37 7.00 19.32 5.13
C ASN A 37 6.58 17.96 4.54
N GLY A 38 5.82 17.97 3.44
CA GLY A 38 5.53 16.81 2.63
C GLY A 38 4.20 16.13 2.92
N TYR A 39 3.82 15.22 2.02
CA TYR A 39 2.63 14.39 2.10
C TYR A 39 3.00 12.92 1.91
N HIS A 40 2.39 12.07 2.73
CA HIS A 40 2.78 10.68 2.93
C HIS A 40 1.63 9.74 2.60
N TYR A 41 1.94 8.61 1.97
CA TYR A 41 0.98 7.53 1.74
C TYR A 41 1.13 6.46 2.82
N ILE A 42 0.03 6.04 3.42
CA ILE A 42 0.00 4.96 4.41
C ILE A 42 -0.99 3.91 3.94
N ASP A 43 -0.54 2.68 3.80
CA ASP A 43 -1.39 1.53 3.48
C ASP A 43 -1.52 0.64 4.72
N ALA A 44 -2.72 0.56 5.30
CA ALA A 44 -2.93 -0.18 6.54
C ALA A 44 -3.04 -1.70 6.34
N PHE A 45 -3.27 -2.15 5.10
CA PHE A 45 -3.51 -3.56 4.76
C PHE A 45 -2.79 -3.95 3.46
N ALA A 46 -1.49 -3.64 3.42
CA ALA A 46 -0.68 -3.63 2.19
C ALA A 46 -0.65 -4.98 1.44
N GLY A 47 -0.82 -6.11 2.13
CA GLY A 47 -0.77 -7.41 1.50
C GLY A 47 0.61 -7.78 0.99
N THR A 48 0.66 -8.67 0.00
CA THR A 48 1.88 -8.96 -0.77
C THR A 48 2.33 -7.84 -1.70
N GLY A 49 1.52 -6.80 -1.91
CA GLY A 49 1.73 -5.78 -2.94
C GLY A 49 1.42 -6.22 -4.37
N ARG A 50 1.30 -7.53 -4.65
CA ARG A 50 1.01 -8.06 -5.99
C ARG A 50 0.14 -9.33 -5.91
N PRO A 51 -1.17 -9.22 -5.64
CA PRO A 51 -2.05 -10.38 -5.53
C PRO A 51 -2.32 -11.03 -6.90
N ARG A 52 -2.77 -12.28 -6.89
CA ARG A 52 -3.22 -13.03 -8.06
C ARG A 52 -4.73 -12.83 -8.27
N ALA A 53 -5.14 -12.58 -9.51
CA ALA A 53 -6.54 -12.56 -9.90
C ALA A 53 -7.14 -13.97 -9.82
N ARG A 54 -8.35 -14.09 -9.27
CA ARG A 54 -9.04 -15.38 -9.08
C ARG A 54 -9.42 -16.04 -10.40
N ASP A 55 -9.72 -15.23 -11.39
CA ASP A 55 -10.36 -15.52 -12.66
C ASP A 55 -9.39 -15.72 -13.82
N GLU A 56 -8.19 -15.12 -13.75
CA GLU A 56 -7.29 -15.03 -14.92
C GLU A 56 -5.88 -15.55 -14.67
N GLU A 57 -5.60 -16.20 -13.52
CA GLU A 57 -4.26 -16.68 -13.07
C GLU A 57 -3.10 -15.66 -13.21
N ARG A 58 -3.40 -14.39 -13.47
CA ARG A 58 -2.41 -13.31 -13.58
C ARG A 58 -2.18 -12.62 -12.25
N TYR A 59 -1.00 -12.02 -12.10
CA TYR A 59 -0.70 -11.13 -10.99
C TYR A 59 -1.09 -9.69 -11.34
N ILE A 60 -1.73 -9.01 -10.39
CA ILE A 60 -2.14 -7.61 -10.53
C ILE A 60 -1.36 -6.74 -9.56
N ASP A 61 -1.19 -5.46 -9.89
CA ASP A 61 -0.57 -4.51 -8.96
C ASP A 61 -1.54 -4.18 -7.83
N GLY A 62 -1.11 -4.47 -6.60
CA GLY A 62 -1.83 -4.08 -5.39
C GLY A 62 -1.63 -2.60 -5.04
N SER A 63 -2.31 -2.15 -3.99
CA SER A 63 -2.27 -0.74 -3.57
C SER A 63 -0.86 -0.20 -3.29
N PRO A 64 0.11 -0.96 -2.73
CA PRO A 64 1.50 -0.50 -2.60
C PRO A 64 2.14 -0.14 -3.95
N ARG A 65 2.04 -1.02 -4.95
CA ARG A 65 2.65 -0.82 -6.26
C ARG A 65 1.98 0.31 -7.03
N ILE A 66 0.66 0.41 -6.93
CA ILE A 66 -0.11 1.50 -7.54
C ILE A 66 0.35 2.85 -6.96
N ALA A 67 0.45 2.97 -5.63
CA ALA A 67 0.90 4.20 -5.00
C ALA A 67 2.35 4.58 -5.36
N LEU A 68 3.24 3.60 -5.50
CA LEU A 68 4.65 3.83 -5.90
C LEU A 68 4.81 4.26 -7.36
N SER A 69 3.88 3.86 -8.22
CA SER A 69 3.94 4.04 -9.68
C SER A 69 3.29 5.32 -10.19
N ILE A 70 2.62 6.11 -9.33
CA ILE A 70 1.99 7.37 -9.75
C ILE A 70 3.04 8.39 -10.24
N ARG A 71 2.60 9.27 -11.15
CA ARG A 71 3.44 10.28 -11.79
C ARG A 71 4.01 11.29 -10.80
N ASN A 72 3.17 11.80 -9.89
CA ASN A 72 3.58 12.75 -8.86
C ASN A 72 3.69 12.00 -7.52
N PRO A 73 4.91 11.67 -7.06
CA PRO A 73 5.07 10.78 -5.91
C PRO A 73 4.74 11.44 -4.58
N PHE A 74 4.42 10.61 -3.59
CA PHE A 74 4.46 11.01 -2.19
C PHE A 74 5.90 11.16 -1.71
N ASN A 75 6.08 11.89 -0.61
CA ASN A 75 7.40 12.03 0.02
C ASN A 75 7.85 10.73 0.69
N SER A 76 6.91 9.94 1.22
CA SER A 76 7.20 8.61 1.76
C SER A 76 5.98 7.70 1.70
N TYR A 77 6.24 6.40 1.81
CA TYR A 77 5.27 5.33 1.72
C TYR A 77 5.44 4.41 2.93
N THR A 78 4.40 4.25 3.76
CA THR A 78 4.40 3.30 4.87
C THR A 78 3.42 2.17 4.57
N PHE A 79 3.92 0.94 4.46
CA PHE A 79 3.13 -0.27 4.24
C PHE A 79 3.06 -1.07 5.53
N ILE A 80 1.85 -1.26 6.05
CA ILE A 80 1.59 -2.00 7.29
C ILE A 80 1.01 -3.36 6.92
N GLU A 81 1.60 -4.43 7.46
CA GLU A 81 1.14 -5.80 7.23
C GLU A 81 1.56 -6.70 8.38
N LYS A 82 0.64 -7.55 8.86
CA LYS A 82 0.87 -8.38 10.05
C LYS A 82 1.59 -9.69 9.72
N GLU A 83 1.28 -10.27 8.57
CA GLU A 83 1.78 -11.59 8.19
C GLU A 83 3.20 -11.53 7.62
N LEU A 84 4.14 -12.25 8.24
CA LEU A 84 5.57 -12.23 7.88
C LEU A 84 5.81 -12.56 6.40
N TRP A 85 5.08 -13.53 5.85
CA TRP A 85 5.26 -13.95 4.46
C TRP A 85 4.86 -12.84 3.47
N ARG A 86 3.84 -12.02 3.79
CA ARG A 86 3.47 -10.86 2.98
C ARG A 86 4.48 -9.73 3.14
N VAL A 87 4.97 -9.50 4.36
CA VAL A 87 6.04 -8.53 4.63
C VAL A 87 7.29 -8.85 3.82
N GLN A 88 7.68 -10.13 3.71
CA GLN A 88 8.81 -10.56 2.87
C GLN A 88 8.61 -10.21 1.39
N HIS A 89 7.37 -10.23 0.88
CA HIS A 89 7.07 -9.77 -0.47
C HIS A 89 7.17 -8.24 -0.58
N LEU A 90 6.64 -7.50 0.41
CA LEU A 90 6.73 -6.03 0.43
C LEU A 90 8.17 -5.52 0.50
N GLN A 91 9.08 -6.24 1.17
CA GLN A 91 10.50 -5.87 1.24
C GLN A 91 11.14 -5.73 -0.14
N LYS A 92 10.74 -6.56 -1.10
CA LYS A 92 11.24 -6.52 -2.49
C LYS A 92 10.91 -5.23 -3.22
N LEU A 93 9.85 -4.51 -2.79
CA LEU A 93 9.46 -3.24 -3.41
C LEU A 93 10.56 -2.17 -3.31
N ARG A 94 11.46 -2.26 -2.32
CA ARG A 94 12.60 -1.35 -2.18
C ARG A 94 13.57 -1.47 -3.35
N ASP A 95 13.80 -2.69 -3.81
CA ASP A 95 14.68 -2.98 -4.95
C ASP A 95 13.99 -2.64 -6.28
N GLU A 96 12.68 -2.84 -6.35
CA GLU A 96 11.89 -2.58 -7.56
C GLU A 96 11.61 -1.09 -7.81
N PHE A 97 11.59 -0.28 -6.76
CA PHE A 97 11.32 1.16 -6.83
C PHE A 97 12.46 1.96 -6.19
N PRO A 98 13.68 1.91 -6.76
CA PRO A 98 14.82 2.64 -6.23
C PRO A 98 14.53 4.15 -6.24
N GLY A 99 14.81 4.81 -5.12
CA GLY A 99 14.53 6.24 -4.94
C GLY A 99 13.18 6.58 -4.32
N ARG A 100 12.34 5.59 -3.99
CA ARG A 100 11.15 5.78 -3.13
C ARG A 100 11.50 5.55 -1.66
N ASP A 101 11.06 6.44 -0.76
CA ASP A 101 11.16 6.22 0.69
C ASP A 101 10.08 5.22 1.13
N ILE A 102 10.44 3.93 1.15
CA ILE A 102 9.55 2.82 1.49
C ILE A 102 9.85 2.30 2.91
N ARG A 103 8.84 2.44 3.78
CA ARG A 103 8.83 1.99 5.17
C ARG A 103 7.85 0.84 5.30
N ILE A 104 8.27 -0.23 5.95
CA ILE A 104 7.47 -1.44 6.13
C ILE A 104 7.36 -1.69 7.62
N GLU A 105 6.13 -1.78 8.11
CA GLU A 105 5.80 -2.00 9.52
C GLU A 105 5.10 -3.36 9.66
N GLN A 106 5.78 -4.31 10.31
CA GLN A 106 5.21 -5.62 10.58
C GLN A 106 4.48 -5.62 11.93
N ASP A 107 3.20 -5.26 11.92
CA ASP A 107 2.38 -5.21 13.16
C ASP A 107 0.88 -5.03 12.82
N ASP A 108 0.04 -4.95 13.85
CA ASP A 108 -1.36 -4.54 13.75
C ASP A 108 -1.47 -3.06 13.31
N CYS A 109 -2.34 -2.79 12.33
CA CYS A 109 -2.49 -1.45 11.80
C CYS A 109 -3.05 -0.45 12.81
N ASN A 110 -3.92 -0.86 13.73
CA ASN A 110 -4.45 0.04 14.76
C ASN A 110 -3.33 0.49 15.69
N HIS A 111 -2.43 -0.45 16.04
CA HIS A 111 -1.26 -0.15 16.85
C HIS A 111 -0.29 0.79 16.12
N VAL A 112 0.08 0.48 14.88
CA VAL A 112 1.05 1.30 14.11
C VAL A 112 0.50 2.70 13.82
N ILE A 113 -0.76 2.80 13.42
CA ILE A 113 -1.36 4.10 13.09
C ILE A 113 -1.34 5.01 14.32
N THR A 114 -1.76 4.51 15.48
CA THR A 114 -1.89 5.31 16.70
C THR A 114 -0.55 5.64 17.36
N THR A 115 0.43 4.74 17.30
CA THR A 115 1.71 4.91 18.03
C THR A 115 2.83 5.46 17.17
N LYS A 116 2.82 5.21 15.86
CA LYS A 116 3.93 5.58 14.95
C LYS A 116 3.53 6.61 13.89
N ILE A 117 2.31 6.54 13.34
CA ILE A 117 1.90 7.40 12.21
C ILE A 117 1.32 8.74 12.67
N THR A 118 0.22 8.73 13.43
CA THR A 118 -0.48 9.96 13.85
C THR A 118 0.38 10.91 14.70
N PRO A 119 1.38 10.46 15.51
CA PRO A 119 2.28 11.39 16.17
C PRO A 119 3.20 12.16 15.22
N GLN A 120 3.45 11.63 14.02
CA GLN A 120 4.34 12.23 13.03
C GLN A 120 3.61 13.10 12.00
N ILE A 121 2.34 12.82 11.74
CA ILE A 121 1.51 13.54 10.77
C ILE A 121 0.54 14.43 11.52
N ARG A 122 0.87 15.72 11.64
CA ARG A 122 0.09 16.69 12.42
C ARG A 122 -0.01 18.02 11.70
N TYR A 123 -1.09 18.76 11.97
CA TYR A 123 -1.31 20.07 11.35
C TYR A 123 -0.16 21.03 11.61
N GLU A 124 0.32 21.07 12.84
CA GLU A 124 1.40 21.94 13.33
C GLU A 124 2.76 21.57 12.73
N LYS A 125 2.89 20.34 12.21
CA LYS A 125 4.08 19.86 11.52
C LYS A 125 4.06 20.18 10.02
N PHE A 126 3.05 20.89 9.51
CA PHE A 126 2.94 21.29 8.10
C PHE A 126 3.08 20.12 7.11
N ASN A 127 2.63 18.93 7.50
CA ASN A 127 2.62 17.73 6.67
C ASN A 127 1.21 17.10 6.61
N ARG A 128 1.02 16.13 5.71
CA ARG A 128 -0.25 15.40 5.54
C ARG A 128 -0.03 13.91 5.30
N GLY A 129 -1.01 13.12 5.72
CA GLY A 129 -1.06 11.69 5.46
C GLY A 129 -2.34 11.34 4.74
N LEU A 130 -2.23 10.52 3.70
CA LEU A 130 -3.35 9.81 3.10
C LEU A 130 -3.27 8.37 3.59
N ILE A 131 -4.23 7.97 4.43
CA ILE A 131 -4.31 6.61 4.97
C ILE A 131 -5.35 5.82 4.17
N PHE A 132 -4.90 4.77 3.49
CA PHE A 132 -5.75 3.83 2.78
C PHE A 132 -6.16 2.69 3.72
N LEU A 133 -7.46 2.63 4.04
CA LEU A 133 -8.08 1.65 4.95
C LEU A 133 -9.03 0.75 4.17
N VAL A 134 -8.50 -0.25 3.46
CA VAL A 134 -9.35 -1.21 2.73
C VAL A 134 -8.95 -2.64 3.07
N LEU A 135 -9.84 -3.31 3.79
CA LEU A 135 -9.84 -4.77 3.88
C LEU A 135 -10.33 -5.32 2.53
N PHE A 136 -9.41 -5.82 1.71
CA PHE A 136 -9.80 -6.69 0.61
C PHE A 136 -10.19 -8.06 1.18
N HIS A 137 -11.28 -8.66 0.68
CA HIS A 137 -11.60 -10.04 1.01
C HIS A 137 -10.57 -10.95 0.32
N LYS A 138 -9.49 -11.26 1.03
CA LYS A 138 -8.38 -12.09 0.54
C LYS A 138 -8.63 -13.52 0.97
N SER A 139 -8.92 -14.41 0.02
CA SER A 139 -8.96 -15.85 0.29
C SER A 139 -7.54 -16.41 0.21
N GLN A 140 -7.06 -17.04 1.27
CA GLN A 140 -5.79 -17.78 1.28
C GLN A 140 -6.00 -19.15 0.63
N THR A 141 -5.27 -19.46 -0.43
CA THR A 141 -5.23 -20.84 -0.94
C THR A 141 -3.91 -21.48 -0.55
N HIS A 142 -3.96 -22.43 0.39
CA HIS A 142 -2.88 -23.38 0.59
C HIS A 142 -2.98 -24.41 -0.53
N GLY A 143 -1.91 -24.62 -1.30
CA GLY A 143 -1.87 -25.69 -2.30
C GLY A 143 -2.22 -27.02 -1.64
N ARG A 144 -3.39 -27.59 -1.97
CA ARG A 144 -3.76 -28.94 -1.51
C ARG A 144 -2.73 -29.91 -2.10
N ARG A 145 -2.05 -30.66 -1.23
CA ARG A 145 -1.31 -31.85 -1.66
C ARG A 145 -2.32 -32.82 -2.24
N ALA A 146 -2.22 -33.09 -3.53
CA ALA A 146 -2.62 -34.39 -4.04
C ALA A 146 -1.53 -35.37 -3.59
N SER A 147 -1.87 -36.22 -2.65
CA SER A 147 -1.14 -37.44 -2.30
C SER A 147 -2.07 -38.60 -2.53
#